data_AF-A0A060BTA1-F1
#
_entry.id   AF-A0A060BTA1-F1
#
_cell.length_a   1.000
_cell.length_b   1.000
_cell.length_c   1.000
_cell.angle_alpha   90.00
_cell.angle_beta   90.00
_cell.angle_gamma   90.00
#
_symmetry.space_group_name_H-M   'P 1'
#
loop_
_entity.id
_entity.type
_entity.pdbx_description
1 polymer ?
#
loop_
_entity_poly.entity_id
_entity_poly.type
_entity_poly.pdbx_seq_one_letter_code
_entity_poly.pdbx_strand_id
1 'polypeptide(L)' 'MTVGSDGVDGAGGGAGARVPVAEPLRLMAVHAHPDDESSKGSATLARYAAEGVQVMVVTCTG' A
#
# COMPACT_ATOMS: atom_id res chain seq x y z
N MET A 1 -14.98 24.27 -28.78
CA MET A 1 -13.62 24.32 -29.35
C MET A 1 -12.98 25.58 -28.81
N THR A 2 -11.87 25.62 -28.07
CA THR A 2 -10.95 24.64 -27.47
C THR A 2 -10.23 25.43 -26.37
N VAL A 3 -9.73 24.72 -25.36
CA VAL A 3 -8.92 25.18 -24.22
C VAL A 3 -7.77 26.12 -24.58
N GLY A 4 -7.34 26.95 -23.61
CA GLY A 4 -6.06 27.63 -23.66
C GLY A 4 -5.82 28.56 -22.48
N SER A 5 -5.35 28.01 -21.36
CA SER A 5 -4.59 28.79 -20.38
C SER A 5 -3.55 27.88 -19.72
N ASP A 6 -2.44 27.70 -20.43
CA ASP A 6 -1.19 27.16 -19.93
C ASP A 6 -0.58 28.18 -18.95
N GLY A 7 -0.97 28.08 -17.68
CA GLY A 7 -0.30 28.72 -16.56
C GLY A 7 0.60 27.71 -15.88
N VAL A 8 1.89 27.75 -16.24
CA VAL A 8 2.97 27.05 -15.53
C VAL A 8 3.22 27.73 -14.18
N ASP A 9 3.01 27.01 -13.08
CA ASP A 9 3.61 27.33 -11.79
C ASP A 9 4.49 26.16 -11.35
N GLY A 10 5.77 26.29 -11.66
CA GLY A 10 6.83 25.40 -11.21
C GLY A 10 7.39 25.81 -9.85
N ALA A 11 7.79 24.78 -9.09
CA ALA A 11 8.67 24.77 -7.91
C ALA A 11 8.08 25.33 -6.58
N GLY A 12 8.16 24.66 -5.44
CA GLY A 12 8.80 23.40 -5.05
C GLY A 12 8.96 23.35 -3.51
N GLY A 13 8.85 22.15 -2.92
CA GLY A 13 9.54 21.79 -1.67
C GLY A 13 8.71 21.62 -0.39
N GLY A 14 8.76 20.40 0.17
CA GLY A 14 8.86 20.20 1.63
C GLY A 14 7.78 19.34 2.29
N ALA A 15 8.17 18.12 2.70
CA ALA A 15 7.46 17.12 3.51
C ALA A 15 6.29 16.39 2.82
N GLY A 16 6.51 15.09 2.53
CA GLY A 16 5.53 14.20 1.91
C GLY A 16 4.21 14.19 2.67
N ALA A 17 3.21 14.89 2.15
CA ALA A 17 1.86 14.89 2.69
C ALA A 17 1.28 13.49 2.51
N ARG A 18 1.21 12.74 3.61
CA ARG A 18 0.57 11.43 3.67
C ARG A 18 -0.85 11.59 3.16
N VAL A 19 -1.16 10.95 2.03
CA VAL A 19 -2.51 10.97 1.44
C VAL A 19 -3.50 10.59 2.54
N PRO A 20 -4.50 11.42 2.86
CA PRO A 20 -5.52 11.05 3.83
C PRO A 20 -6.22 9.82 3.29
N VAL A 21 -6.03 8.69 3.96
CA VAL A 21 -6.61 7.42 3.52
C VAL A 21 -8.08 7.42 3.91
N ALA A 22 -8.92 8.00 3.04
CA ALA A 22 -10.37 7.96 3.20
C ALA A 22 -10.94 6.56 2.93
N GLU A 23 -10.19 5.72 2.22
CA GLU A 23 -10.56 4.37 1.81
C GLU A 23 -9.99 3.31 2.77
N PRO A 24 -10.68 2.18 3.00
CA PRO A 24 -10.17 1.07 3.82
C PRO A 24 -8.83 0.55 3.28
N LEU A 25 -7.83 0.47 4.16
CA LEU A 25 -6.51 -0.06 3.82
C LEU A 25 -6.58 -1.56 3.51
N ARG A 26 -5.72 -2.00 2.58
CA ARG A 26 -5.56 -3.40 2.19
C ARG A 26 -4.09 -3.75 2.10
N LEU A 27 -3.71 -4.93 2.57
CA LEU A 27 -2.36 -5.46 2.60
C LEU A 27 -2.31 -6.77 1.82
N MET A 28 -1.40 -6.88 0.86
CA MET A 28 -1.13 -8.11 0.12
C MET A 28 0.33 -8.53 0.37
N ALA A 29 0.51 -9.71 0.96
CA ALA A 29 1.82 -10.31 1.17
C ALA A 29 2.03 -11.44 0.17
N VAL A 30 3.11 -11.35 -0.61
CA VAL A 30 3.45 -12.33 -1.63
C VAL A 30 4.70 -13.08 -1.18
N HIS A 31 4.59 -14.40 -1.13
CA HIS A 31 5.65 -15.31 -0.69
C HIS A 31 5.96 -16.31 -1.80
N ALA A 32 7.23 -16.71 -1.89
CA ALA A 32 7.63 -17.71 -2.86
C ALA A 32 7.10 -19.08 -2.42
N HIS A 33 7.46 -19.53 -1.21
CA HIS A 33 7.20 -20.87 -0.71
C HIS A 33 6.16 -20.87 0.43
N PRO A 34 5.46 -22.00 0.67
CA PRO A 34 4.37 -22.13 1.65
C PRO A 34 4.76 -22.03 3.15
N ASP A 35 5.98 -21.60 3.47
CA ASP A 35 6.42 -21.38 4.87
C ASP A 35 6.94 -19.95 5.12
N ASP A 36 7.03 -19.13 4.06
CA ASP A 36 7.59 -17.79 4.14
C ASP A 36 6.63 -16.80 4.83
N GLU A 37 5.32 -17.07 4.88
CA GLU A 37 4.33 -16.22 5.56
C GLU A 37 4.52 -16.17 7.08
N SER A 38 5.01 -17.28 7.65
CA SER A 38 5.21 -17.45 9.09
C SER A 38 6.51 -16.79 9.56
N SER A 39 7.54 -16.81 8.72
CA SER A 39 8.92 -16.50 9.12
C SER A 39 9.24 -15.00 9.15
N LYS A 40 8.77 -14.22 8.16
CA LYS A 40 9.20 -12.81 7.98
C LYS A 40 8.09 -11.76 8.12
N GLY A 41 6.83 -12.17 8.01
CA GLY A 41 5.69 -11.24 7.93
C GLY A 41 4.57 -11.48 8.95
N SER A 42 4.59 -12.60 9.68
CA SER A 42 3.45 -13.05 10.50
C SER A 42 3.00 -12.03 11.56
N ALA A 43 3.93 -11.44 12.30
CA ALA A 43 3.60 -10.43 13.32
C ALA A 43 2.99 -9.15 12.71
N THR A 44 3.48 -8.74 11.54
CA THR A 44 2.97 -7.58 10.81
C THR A 44 1.59 -7.84 10.24
N LEU A 45 1.37 -9.01 9.65
CA LEU A 45 0.06 -9.44 9.13
C LEU A 45 -0.96 -9.52 10.25
N ALA A 46 -0.61 -10.13 11.39
CA ALA A 46 -1.47 -10.24 12.56
C ALA A 46 -1.86 -8.86 13.12
N ARG A 47 -0.90 -7.93 13.19
CA ARG A 47 -1.15 -6.55 13.61
C ARG A 47 -2.16 -5.86 12.69
N TYR A 48 -1.95 -5.92 11.37
CA TYR A 48 -2.85 -5.26 10.43
C TYR A 48 -4.24 -5.89 10.39
N ALA A 49 -4.32 -7.22 10.51
CA ALA A 49 -5.60 -7.91 10.66
C ALA A 49 -6.35 -7.44 11.93
N ALA A 50 -5.63 -7.26 13.06
CA ALA A 50 -6.21 -6.74 14.30
C ALA A 50 -6.64 -5.26 14.20
N GLU A 51 -5.95 -4.47 13.38
CA GLU A 51 -6.31 -3.08 13.06
C GLU A 51 -7.47 -2.98 12.04
N GLY A 52 -8.05 -4.10 11.59
CA GLY A 52 -9.19 -4.15 10.68
C GLY A 52 -8.83 -3.96 9.20
N VAL A 53 -7.54 -4.05 8.85
CA VAL A 53 -7.05 -4.01 7.47
C VAL A 53 -7.35 -5.34 6.78
N GLN A 54 -7.79 -5.31 5.53
CA GLN A 54 -7.95 -6.54 4.75
C GLN A 54 -6.57 -7.08 4.37
N VAL A 55 -6.26 -8.30 4.84
CA VAL A 55 -4.98 -8.96 4.60
C VAL A 55 -5.17 -10.15 3.65
N MET A 56 -4.35 -10.22 2.60
CA MET A 56 -4.29 -11.34 1.66
C MET A 56 -2.85 -11.86 1.60
N VAL A 57 -2.70 -13.19 1.73
CA VAL A 57 -1.42 -13.88 1.54
C VAL A 57 -1.48 -14.65 0.23
N VAL A 58 -0.47 -14.50 -0.62
CA VAL A 58 -0.33 -15.19 -1.89
C VAL A 58 0.98 -15.95 -1.89
N THR A 59 0.90 -17.26 -2.14
CA THR A 59 2.07 -18.12 -2.31
C THR A 59 2.25 -18.41 -3.79
N CYS A 60 3.43 -18.11 -4.35
CA CYS A 60 3.72 -18.27 -5.77
C CYS A 60 4.02 -19.72 -6.16
N THR A 61 4.49 -20.54 -5.22
CA THR A 61 4.75 -21.97 -5.43
C THR A 61 3.83 -22.83 -4.57
N GLY A 62 3.47 -24.01 -5.08
CA GLY A 62 2.88 -25.11 -4.33
C GLY A 62 3.71 -26.37 -4.53
#